data_AF-A0A3B8I863-F1
#
_entry.id   AF-A0A3B8I863-F1
#
_cell.length_a   1.000
_cell.length_b   1.000
_cell.length_c   1.000
_cell.angle_alpha   90.00
_cell.angle_beta   90.00
_cell.angle_gamma   90.00
#
_symmetry.space_group_name_H-M   'P 1'
#
loop_
_entity.id
_entity.type
_entity.pdbx_description
1 polymer ?
#
loop_
_entity_poly.entity_id
_entity_poly.type
_entity_poly.pdbx_seq_one_letter_code
_entity_poly.pdbx_strand_id
1 'polypeptide(L)'
;VFVGNATTTSVGGTVNWTATSDGRMKQNIAEDVPGLPFVNTLRPVTYNYDVYSMKAKLGQSGMDEATAEKSEMRYTGFIAQEVKAAADALGYDFSGVQVPEDENQSMWGIRYAEFVVPLVKAIQELSAENQLQTDYIAQQGELLNQYEASLQRMEQRINMLEAQAGPQNDAATTVSASKE
;
A
#
# COMPACT_ATOMS: atom_id res chain seq x y z
N VAL A 1 25.37 17.95 14.93
CA VAL A 1 26.17 16.85 15.53
C VAL A 1 25.93 15.62 14.69
N PHE A 2 26.98 15.00 14.16
CA PHE A 2 26.92 13.65 13.59
C PHE A 2 27.40 12.68 14.66
N VAL A 3 26.65 11.60 14.90
CA VAL A 3 26.99 10.58 15.90
C VAL A 3 27.35 9.29 15.17
N GLY A 4 28.55 8.78 15.42
CA GLY A 4 29.10 7.60 14.75
C GLY A 4 29.98 7.93 13.52
N ASN A 5 30.51 6.87 12.91
CA ASN A 5 31.41 6.89 11.75
C ASN A 5 31.18 5.67 10.83
N ALA A 6 32.00 5.55 9.78
CA ALA A 6 31.86 4.47 8.78
C ALA A 6 31.89 3.05 9.36
N THR A 7 32.56 2.80 10.48
CA THR A 7 32.65 1.48 11.12
C THR A 7 31.70 1.30 12.32
N THR A 8 30.95 2.34 12.70
CA THR A 8 29.99 2.27 13.82
C THR A 8 28.85 1.32 13.48
N THR A 9 28.61 0.32 14.33
CA THR A 9 27.55 -0.69 14.14
C THR A 9 26.31 -0.41 14.99
N SER A 10 26.46 0.36 16.07
CA SER A 10 25.37 0.71 16.97
C SER A 10 25.56 2.12 17.54
N VAL A 11 24.45 2.86 17.61
CA VAL A 11 24.31 4.11 18.36
C VAL A 11 23.08 3.92 19.23
N GLY A 12 23.22 4.02 20.55
CA GLY A 12 22.18 3.61 21.50
C GLY A 12 22.00 4.52 22.70
N GLY A 13 20.90 4.29 23.42
CA GLY A 13 20.49 4.96 24.65
C GLY A 13 19.21 4.32 25.19
N THR A 14 18.84 4.60 26.45
CA THR A 14 17.64 4.02 27.09
C THR A 14 16.33 4.72 26.71
N VAL A 15 16.41 5.83 25.97
CA VAL A 15 15.28 6.64 25.51
C VAL A 15 15.38 6.94 24.03
N ASN A 16 14.24 7.10 23.37
CA ASN A 16 14.17 7.46 21.95
C ASN A 16 14.56 8.93 21.71
N TRP A 17 14.91 9.25 20.46
CA TRP A 17 15.14 10.63 20.03
C TRP A 17 13.84 11.42 20.06
N THR A 18 13.82 12.53 20.81
CA THR A 18 12.67 13.44 20.87
C THR A 18 12.86 14.56 19.84
N ALA A 19 12.04 14.56 18.79
CA ALA A 19 11.94 15.68 17.86
C ALA A 19 10.93 16.71 18.37
N THR A 20 11.22 18.01 18.22
CA THR A 20 10.28 19.08 18.55
C THR A 20 9.08 19.01 17.60
N SER A 21 7.85 18.98 18.14
CA SER A 21 6.63 18.84 17.32
C SER A 21 5.44 19.66 17.86
N ASP A 22 5.70 20.68 18.68
CA ASP A 22 4.67 21.57 19.22
C ASP A 22 3.93 22.30 18.08
N GLY A 23 2.60 22.17 18.03
CA GLY A 23 1.77 22.78 16.98
C GLY A 23 1.86 24.30 16.92
N ARG A 24 2.18 24.98 18.03
CA ARG A 24 2.36 26.44 18.08
C ARG A 24 3.59 26.90 17.31
N MET A 25 4.55 26.01 17.09
CA MET A 25 5.78 26.27 16.35
C MET A 25 5.70 25.81 14.89
N LYS A 26 4.49 25.45 14.41
CA LYS A 26 4.24 25.05 13.02
C LYS A 26 3.38 26.11 12.32
N GLN A 27 3.67 26.35 11.05
CA GLN A 27 2.92 27.26 10.17
C GLN A 27 2.63 26.52 8.86
N ASN A 28 1.66 27.02 8.09
CA ASN A 28 1.29 26.45 6.78
C ASN A 28 0.93 24.95 6.85
N ILE A 29 0.10 24.57 7.82
CA ILE A 29 -0.32 23.17 8.02
C ILE A 29 -1.33 22.79 6.94
N ALA A 30 -1.02 21.74 6.18
CA ALA A 30 -1.87 21.14 5.15
C ALA A 30 -1.95 19.61 5.33
N GLU A 31 -3.00 18.99 4.78
CA GLU A 31 -3.25 17.54 4.81
C GLU A 31 -2.92 16.88 3.47
N ASP A 32 -1.77 17.22 2.90
CA ASP A 32 -1.33 16.85 1.55
C ASP A 32 -0.21 15.79 1.51
N VAL A 33 -0.03 15.05 2.59
CA VAL A 33 0.92 13.93 2.63
C VAL A 33 0.44 12.82 1.67
N PRO A 34 1.28 12.34 0.73
CA PRO A 34 0.93 11.21 -0.11
C PRO A 34 1.04 9.88 0.67
N GLY A 35 -0.04 9.12 0.71
CA GLY A 35 -0.09 7.79 1.32
C GLY A 35 0.32 6.69 0.34
N LEU A 36 -0.65 5.87 -0.08
CA LEU A 36 -0.50 4.75 -1.02
C LEU A 36 0.28 5.14 -2.29
N PRO A 37 0.03 6.30 -2.94
CA PRO A 37 0.78 6.68 -4.13
C PRO A 37 2.29 6.75 -3.91
N PHE A 38 2.74 7.21 -2.74
CA PHE A 38 4.15 7.28 -2.42
C PHE A 38 4.70 5.91 -2.03
N VAL A 39 4.09 5.24 -1.04
CA VAL A 39 4.65 3.99 -0.50
C VAL A 39 4.69 2.86 -1.53
N ASN A 40 3.76 2.83 -2.50
CA ASN A 40 3.74 1.82 -3.57
C ASN A 40 4.84 2.01 -4.63
N THR A 41 5.45 3.19 -4.70
CA THR A 41 6.58 3.46 -5.61
C THR A 41 7.93 3.12 -4.99
N LEU A 42 7.98 2.94 -3.67
CA LEU A 42 9.21 2.65 -2.95
C LEU A 42 9.65 1.21 -3.23
N ARG A 43 10.96 1.02 -3.42
CA ARG A 43 11.57 -0.28 -3.66
C ARG A 43 12.40 -0.72 -2.45
N PRO A 44 11.88 -1.61 -1.59
CA PRO A 44 12.69 -2.20 -0.52
C PRO A 44 13.81 -3.05 -1.11
N VAL A 45 15.01 -2.91 -0.57
CA VAL A 45 16.20 -3.65 -1.01
C VAL A 45 16.95 -4.24 0.16
N THR A 46 17.84 -5.17 -0.16
CA THR A 46 18.87 -5.65 0.75
C THR A 46 20.23 -5.34 0.17
N TYR A 47 21.18 -4.97 1.02
CA TYR A 47 22.50 -4.52 0.58
C TYR A 47 23.56 -4.76 1.66
N ASN A 48 24.81 -4.66 1.25
CA ASN A 48 25.98 -4.59 2.11
C ASN A 48 26.59 -3.19 1.94
N TYR A 49 27.15 -2.62 2.99
CA TYR A 49 27.88 -1.35 2.85
C TYR A 49 29.22 -1.58 2.17
N ASP A 50 29.56 -0.73 1.22
CA ASP A 50 30.95 -0.55 0.79
C ASP A 50 31.67 0.36 1.80
N VAL A 51 32.06 -0.23 2.94
CA VAL A 51 32.69 0.50 4.04
C VAL A 51 34.03 1.09 3.61
N TYR A 52 34.72 0.47 2.64
CA TYR A 52 35.96 0.98 2.09
C TYR A 52 35.75 2.31 1.37
N SER A 53 34.82 2.35 0.42
CA SER A 53 34.46 3.60 -0.28
C SER A 53 33.93 4.66 0.69
N MET A 54 33.21 4.25 1.73
CA MET A 54 32.75 5.17 2.77
C MET A 54 33.90 5.79 3.56
N LYS A 55 34.89 4.99 4.01
CA LYS A 55 36.08 5.50 4.72
C LYS A 55 36.88 6.44 3.82
N ALA A 56 37.12 6.05 2.57
CA ALA A 56 37.85 6.86 1.60
C ALA A 56 37.21 8.25 1.42
N LYS A 57 35.87 8.30 1.32
CA LYS A 57 35.11 9.56 1.20
C LYS A 57 35.21 10.44 2.46
N LEU A 58 35.43 9.84 3.62
CA LEU A 58 35.65 10.55 4.89
C LEU A 58 37.13 10.87 5.15
N GLY A 59 38.02 10.67 4.17
CA GLY A 59 39.46 10.87 4.32
C GLY A 59 40.13 9.86 5.26
N GLN A 60 39.48 8.72 5.51
CA GLN A 60 39.99 7.65 6.37
C GLN A 60 40.57 6.52 5.50
N SER A 61 41.69 5.95 5.93
CA SER A 61 42.37 4.87 5.22
C SER A 61 42.59 3.64 6.10
N GLY A 62 42.72 2.47 5.47
CA GLY A 62 43.09 1.22 6.14
C GLY A 62 41.94 0.23 6.26
N MET A 63 42.26 -1.05 6.06
CA MET A 63 41.38 -2.20 6.25
C MET A 63 41.67 -2.76 7.65
N ASP A 64 40.79 -2.48 8.60
CA ASP A 64 40.80 -3.11 9.92
C ASP A 64 39.72 -4.20 9.98
N GLU A 65 39.79 -5.05 11.01
CA GLU A 65 38.83 -6.13 11.24
C GLU A 65 37.38 -5.60 11.28
N ALA A 66 37.16 -4.45 11.94
CA ALA A 66 35.83 -3.82 12.01
C ALA A 66 35.29 -3.39 10.63
N THR A 67 36.17 -2.97 9.71
CA THR A 67 35.82 -2.63 8.32
C THR A 67 35.40 -3.87 7.55
N ALA A 68 36.10 -5.00 7.73
CA ALA A 68 35.76 -6.27 7.10
C ALA A 68 34.41 -6.80 7.62
N GLU A 69 34.25 -6.89 8.94
CA GLU A 69 33.00 -7.36 9.57
C GLU A 69 31.79 -6.55 9.13
N LYS A 70 31.90 -5.22 9.10
CA LYS A 70 30.78 -4.36 8.69
C LYS A 70 30.44 -4.46 7.21
N SER A 71 31.43 -4.73 6.36
CA SER A 71 31.20 -4.92 4.92
C SER A 71 30.43 -6.23 4.65
N GLU A 72 30.63 -7.26 5.47
CA GLU A 72 29.93 -8.55 5.34
C GLU A 72 28.50 -8.53 5.90
N MET A 73 28.19 -7.56 6.78
CA MET A 73 26.84 -7.40 7.32
C MET A 73 25.82 -7.04 6.23
N ARG A 74 24.74 -7.80 6.17
CA ARG A 74 23.60 -7.56 5.29
C ARG A 74 22.54 -6.71 5.97
N TYR A 75 22.13 -5.65 5.29
CA TYR A 75 21.11 -4.71 5.73
C TYR A 75 19.87 -4.79 4.84
N THR A 76 18.75 -4.32 5.35
CA THR A 76 17.51 -4.07 4.59
C THR A 76 17.18 -2.59 4.67
N GLY A 77 16.70 -2.01 3.58
CA GLY A 77 16.37 -0.59 3.56
C GLY A 77 16.01 -0.08 2.17
N PHE A 78 16.27 1.20 1.96
CA PHE A 78 16.03 1.90 0.69
C PHE A 78 17.30 2.58 0.18
N ILE A 79 17.37 2.79 -1.14
CA ILE A 79 18.38 3.64 -1.76
C ILE A 79 17.86 5.08 -1.75
N ALA A 80 18.59 6.00 -1.13
CA ALA A 80 18.14 7.37 -0.89
C ALA A 80 17.76 8.12 -2.18
N GLN A 81 18.54 7.93 -3.25
CA GLN A 81 18.30 8.52 -4.55
C GLN A 81 17.00 8.03 -5.19
N GLU A 82 16.69 6.73 -5.03
CA GLU A 82 15.43 6.15 -5.55
C GLU A 82 14.23 6.70 -4.77
N VAL A 83 14.35 6.87 -3.46
CA VAL A 83 13.31 7.51 -2.63
C VAL A 83 13.09 8.96 -3.07
N LYS A 84 14.16 9.72 -3.32
CA LYS A 84 14.04 11.11 -3.80
C LYS A 84 13.34 11.17 -5.15
N ALA A 85 13.75 10.31 -6.09
CA ALA A 85 13.12 10.24 -7.40
C ALA A 85 11.62 9.89 -7.31
N ALA A 86 11.26 8.95 -6.42
CA ALA A 86 9.87 8.59 -6.15
C ALA A 86 9.05 9.77 -5.58
N ALA A 87 9.63 10.51 -4.63
CA ALA A 87 8.98 11.69 -4.06
C ALA A 87 8.82 12.81 -5.11
N ASP A 88 9.86 13.06 -5.92
CA ASP A 88 9.85 14.07 -6.99
C ASP A 88 8.81 13.77 -8.07
N ALA A 89 8.65 12.49 -8.44
CA ALA A 89 7.63 12.07 -9.40
C ALA A 89 6.19 12.40 -8.96
N LEU A 90 5.98 12.58 -7.64
CA LEU A 90 4.70 12.94 -7.05
C LEU A 90 4.62 14.43 -6.69
N GLY A 91 5.67 15.22 -6.97
CA GLY A 91 5.77 16.61 -6.52
C GLY A 91 5.85 16.74 -5.00
N TYR A 92 6.29 15.69 -4.30
CA TYR A 92 6.35 15.65 -2.84
C TYR A 92 7.77 15.95 -2.36
N ASP A 93 7.94 17.05 -1.62
CA ASP A 93 9.21 17.39 -0.98
C ASP A 93 9.38 16.62 0.33
N PHE A 94 9.88 15.38 0.21
CA PHE A 94 9.93 14.48 1.36
C PHE A 94 11.13 14.75 2.28
N SER A 95 10.86 15.21 3.50
CA SER A 95 11.83 15.42 4.59
C SER A 95 12.64 14.18 4.97
N GLY A 96 12.18 12.98 4.60
CA GLY A 96 12.85 11.73 4.91
C GLY A 96 14.15 11.49 4.15
N VAL A 97 14.43 12.25 3.07
CA VAL A 97 15.69 12.15 2.33
C VAL A 97 16.63 13.29 2.72
N GLN A 98 17.88 12.95 3.03
CA GLN A 98 18.96 13.92 3.14
C GLN A 98 19.76 13.93 1.85
N VAL A 99 19.63 15.01 1.09
CA VAL A 99 20.47 15.31 -0.08
C VAL A 99 21.69 16.11 0.42
N PRO A 100 22.92 15.68 0.12
CA PRO A 100 24.11 16.46 0.46
C PRO A 100 24.22 17.73 -0.40
N GLU A 101 24.69 18.83 0.17
CA GLU A 101 24.98 20.07 -0.59
C GLU A 101 26.15 19.89 -1.56
N ASP A 102 27.15 19.10 -1.15
CA ASP A 102 28.27 18.64 -1.98
C ASP A 102 28.41 17.13 -1.88
N GLU A 103 28.13 16.44 -2.99
CA GLU A 103 28.23 14.98 -3.08
C GLU A 103 29.66 14.47 -2.91
N ASN A 104 30.70 15.31 -3.04
CA ASN A 104 32.08 14.89 -2.77
C ASN A 104 32.37 14.87 -1.27
N GLN A 105 31.71 15.73 -0.49
CA GLN A 105 31.98 15.90 0.94
C GLN A 105 31.03 15.10 1.83
N SER A 106 29.84 14.76 1.35
CA SER A 106 28.81 14.11 2.16
C SER A 106 28.07 13.01 1.40
N MET A 107 27.50 12.07 2.15
CA MET A 107 26.72 10.96 1.61
C MET A 107 25.23 11.30 1.68
N TRP A 108 24.45 10.71 0.78
CA TRP A 108 23.00 10.72 0.88
C TRP A 108 22.55 9.93 2.13
N GLY A 109 21.44 10.36 2.72
CA GLY A 109 20.91 9.76 3.94
C GLY A 109 19.40 9.55 3.88
N ILE A 110 18.91 8.65 4.73
CA ILE A 110 17.49 8.37 4.94
C ILE A 110 17.16 8.55 6.42
N ARG A 111 16.05 9.23 6.71
CA ARG A 111 15.45 9.38 8.04
C ARG A 111 14.24 8.46 8.15
N TYR A 112 14.45 7.21 8.56
CA TYR A 112 13.39 6.20 8.59
C TYR A 112 12.16 6.59 9.42
N ALA A 113 12.33 7.40 10.48
CA ALA A 113 11.20 7.88 11.29
C ALA A 113 10.20 8.73 10.49
N GLU A 114 10.66 9.47 9.48
CA GLU A 114 9.81 10.32 8.64
C GLU A 114 8.85 9.50 7.76
N PHE A 115 9.18 8.22 7.48
CA PHE A 115 8.32 7.33 6.69
C PHE A 115 7.06 6.89 7.43
N VAL A 116 7.05 7.01 8.77
CA VAL A 116 5.85 6.67 9.57
C VAL A 116 4.66 7.51 9.14
N VAL A 117 4.87 8.78 8.77
CA VAL A 117 3.78 9.70 8.39
C VAL A 117 3.07 9.26 7.09
N PRO A 118 3.76 9.06 5.96
CA PRO A 118 3.12 8.54 4.74
C PRO A 118 2.60 7.11 4.92
N LEU A 119 3.21 6.27 5.77
CA LEU A 119 2.66 4.95 6.10
C LEU A 119 1.31 5.05 6.84
N VAL A 120 1.19 5.96 7.82
CA VAL A 120 -0.10 6.22 8.49
C VAL A 120 -1.14 6.67 7.48
N LYS A 121 -0.79 7.58 6.57
CA LYS A 121 -1.71 8.03 5.52
C LYS A 121 -2.13 6.87 4.60
N ALA A 122 -1.19 6.04 4.17
CA ALA A 122 -1.48 4.87 3.35
C ALA A 122 -2.42 3.87 4.05
N ILE A 123 -2.24 3.65 5.36
CA ILE A 123 -3.13 2.79 6.15
C ILE A 123 -4.53 3.39 6.27
N GLN A 124 -4.65 4.72 6.46
CA GLN A 124 -5.95 5.40 6.47
C GLN A 124 -6.67 5.26 5.14
N GLU A 125 -5.96 5.45 4.03
CA GLU A 125 -6.50 5.26 2.68
C GLU A 125 -6.95 3.81 2.45
N LEU A 126 -6.11 2.84 2.83
CA LEU A 126 -6.44 1.42 2.73
C LEU A 126 -7.66 1.05 3.59
N SER A 127 -7.77 1.60 4.79
CA SER A 127 -8.92 1.37 5.68
C SER A 127 -10.21 1.92 5.07
N ALA A 128 -10.15 3.10 4.43
CA ALA A 128 -11.30 3.68 3.75
C ALA A 128 -11.71 2.85 2.54
N GLU A 129 -10.75 2.40 1.71
CA GLU A 129 -11.02 1.53 0.57
C GLU A 129 -11.62 0.19 1.01
N ASN A 130 -11.12 -0.40 2.09
CA ASN A 130 -11.64 -1.67 2.61
C ASN A 130 -13.09 -1.55 3.11
N GLN A 131 -13.45 -0.42 3.73
CA GLN A 131 -14.82 -0.16 4.13
C GLN A 131 -15.74 -0.04 2.90
N LEU A 132 -15.32 0.70 1.87
CA LEU A 132 -16.09 0.83 0.62
C LEU A 132 -16.30 -0.53 -0.05
N GLN A 133 -15.27 -1.37 -0.10
CA GLN A 133 -15.38 -2.73 -0.63
C GLN A 133 -16.36 -3.59 0.19
N THR A 134 -16.33 -3.48 1.51
CA THR A 134 -17.25 -4.19 2.40
C THR A 134 -18.71 -3.77 2.17
N ASP A 135 -18.96 -2.47 2.07
CA ASP A 135 -20.30 -1.93 1.81
C ASP A 135 -20.82 -2.39 0.44
N TYR A 136 -19.97 -2.40 -0.58
CA TYR A 136 -20.32 -2.88 -1.91
C TYR A 136 -20.68 -4.37 -1.91
N ILE A 137 -19.90 -5.21 -1.22
CA ILE A 137 -20.20 -6.63 -1.07
C ILE A 137 -21.55 -6.84 -0.37
N ALA A 138 -21.86 -6.06 0.67
CA ALA A 138 -23.14 -6.13 1.36
C ALA A 138 -24.32 -5.76 0.43
N GLN A 139 -24.18 -4.69 -0.37
CA GLN A 139 -25.19 -4.30 -1.36
C GLN A 139 -25.41 -5.36 -2.44
N GLN A 140 -24.34 -5.98 -2.92
CA GLN A 140 -24.45 -7.09 -3.88
C GLN A 140 -25.19 -8.28 -3.28
N GLY A 141 -24.91 -8.63 -2.02
CA GLY A 141 -25.62 -9.71 -1.31
C GLY A 141 -27.13 -9.45 -1.22
N GLU A 142 -27.52 -8.23 -0.88
CA GLU A 142 -28.94 -7.84 -0.83
C GLU A 142 -29.61 -7.93 -2.22
N LEU A 143 -28.94 -7.47 -3.27
CA LEU A 143 -29.45 -7.57 -4.64
C LEU A 143 -29.61 -9.03 -5.09
N LEU A 144 -28.67 -9.91 -4.73
CA LEU A 144 -28.77 -11.34 -5.01
C LEU A 144 -29.99 -11.98 -4.33
N ASN A 145 -30.25 -11.64 -3.06
CA ASN A 145 -31.44 -12.12 -2.35
C ASN A 145 -32.74 -11.66 -3.04
N GLN A 146 -32.77 -10.41 -3.53
CA GLN A 146 -33.92 -9.88 -4.26
C GLN A 146 -34.14 -10.60 -5.59
N TYR A 147 -33.07 -10.92 -6.32
CA TYR A 147 -33.16 -11.71 -7.55
C TYR A 147 -33.62 -13.14 -7.27
N GLU A 148 -33.10 -13.80 -6.23
CA GLU A 148 -33.55 -15.13 -5.84
C GLU A 148 -35.05 -15.15 -5.52
N ALA A 149 -35.54 -14.20 -4.72
CA ALA A 149 -36.95 -14.07 -4.43
C ALA A 149 -37.80 -13.80 -5.69
N SER A 150 -37.27 -13.03 -6.64
CA SER A 150 -37.95 -12.78 -7.92
C SER A 150 -38.02 -14.03 -8.79
N LEU A 151 -36.95 -14.81 -8.85
CA LEU A 151 -36.90 -16.09 -9.58
C LEU A 151 -37.89 -17.08 -8.98
N GLN A 152 -37.92 -17.23 -7.66
CA GLN A 152 -38.90 -18.08 -6.97
C GLN A 152 -40.35 -17.66 -7.27
N ARG A 153 -40.65 -16.36 -7.26
CA ARG A 153 -41.98 -15.86 -7.66
C ARG A 153 -42.30 -16.16 -9.11
N MET A 154 -41.31 -16.09 -10.00
CA MET A 154 -41.49 -16.42 -11.42
C MET A 154 -41.75 -17.90 -11.63
N GLU A 155 -40.99 -18.78 -10.97
CA GLU A 155 -41.22 -20.24 -10.99
C GLU A 155 -42.61 -20.59 -10.47
N GLN A 156 -43.05 -19.99 -9.36
CA GLN A 156 -44.40 -20.18 -8.84
C GLN A 156 -45.47 -19.79 -9.87
N ARG A 157 -45.29 -18.66 -10.55
CA ARG A 157 -46.22 -18.22 -11.60
C ARG A 157 -46.22 -19.16 -12.80
N ILE A 158 -45.06 -19.64 -13.22
CA ILE A 158 -44.94 -20.62 -14.31
C ILE A 158 -45.70 -21.90 -13.94
N ASN A 159 -45.46 -22.45 -12.75
CA ASN A 159 -46.14 -23.67 -12.29
C ASN A 159 -47.67 -23.50 -12.21
N MET A 160 -48.17 -22.33 -11.79
CA MET A 160 -49.60 -22.03 -11.79
C MET A 160 -50.19 -21.97 -13.20
N LEU A 161 -49.48 -21.35 -14.14
CA LEU A 161 -49.93 -21.28 -15.54
C LEU A 161 -49.92 -22.66 -16.21
N GLU A 162 -48.90 -23.47 -15.96
CA GLU A 162 -48.82 -24.85 -16.46
C GLU A 162 -49.96 -25.72 -15.90
N ALA A 163 -50.28 -25.58 -14.61
CA ALA A 163 -51.42 -26.27 -14.00
C ALA A 163 -52.77 -25.84 -14.59
N GLN A 164 -52.91 -24.58 -15.02
CA GLN A 164 -54.11 -24.08 -15.72
C GLN A 164 -54.18 -24.53 -17.19
N ALA A 165 -53.05 -24.93 -17.78
CA ALA A 165 -52.95 -25.28 -19.20
C ALA A 165 -53.20 -26.78 -19.52
N GLY A 166 -53.41 -27.66 -18.54
CA GLY A 166 -53.69 -29.09 -18.78
C GLY A 166 -55.14 -29.51 -18.50
N PRO A 167 -55.69 -30.57 -19.13
CA PRO A 167 -55.58 -31.05 -20.51
C PRO A 167 -56.78 -30.54 -21.33
N GLN A 168 -56.64 -29.41 -22.05
CA GLN A 168 -57.70 -28.97 -23.00
C GLN A 168 -57.34 -29.20 -24.48
N ASN A 169 -56.20 -29.82 -24.79
CA ASN A 169 -55.82 -30.09 -26.18
C ASN A 169 -56.16 -31.50 -26.70
N ASP A 170 -56.71 -32.40 -25.87
CA ASP A 170 -57.10 -33.76 -26.32
C ASP A 170 -58.60 -33.91 -26.65
N ALA A 171 -59.43 -32.88 -26.39
CA ALA A 171 -60.87 -32.95 -26.62
C ALA A 171 -61.34 -32.34 -27.96
N ALA A 172 -60.44 -31.79 -28.78
CA ALA A 172 -60.81 -31.13 -30.04
C ALA A 172 -60.80 -32.05 -31.29
N THR A 173 -60.45 -33.33 -31.17
CA THR A 173 -60.29 -34.23 -32.35
C THR A 173 -61.39 -35.30 -32.49
N THR A 174 -62.49 -35.25 -31.73
CA THR A 174 -63.58 -36.25 -31.80
C THR A 174 -64.96 -35.67 -32.13
N VAL A 175 -65.04 -34.65 -32.99
CA VAL A 175 -66.32 -34.27 -33.60
C VAL A 175 -66.13 -33.93 -35.07
N SER A 176 -66.14 -34.94 -35.95
CA SER A 176 -66.78 -34.93 -37.28
C SER A 176 -66.26 -36.08 -38.18
N ALA A 177 -66.85 -37.26 -38.04
CA ALA A 177 -66.96 -38.22 -39.15
C ALA A 177 -68.09 -39.21 -38.85
N SER A 178 -69.32 -38.69 -38.86
CA SER A 178 -70.51 -39.51 -39.04
C SER A 178 -71.46 -38.71 -39.92
N LYS A 179 -71.35 -38.91 -41.24
CA LYS A 179 -72.46 -38.99 -42.19
C LYS A 179 -71.95 -39.14 -43.62
N GLU A 180 -72.57 -40.12 -44.27
CA GLU A 180 -72.61 -40.46 -45.70
C GLU A 180 -71.41 -41.22 -46.31
#